data_AF-A0A409YQJ7-F1
#
_entry.id   AF-A0A409YQJ7-F1
#
_cell.length_a   1.000
_cell.length_b   1.000
_cell.length_c   1.000
_cell.angle_alpha   90.00
_cell.angle_beta   90.00
_cell.angle_gamma   90.00
#
_symmetry.space_group_name_H-M   'P 1'
#
loop_
_entity.id
_entity.type
_entity.pdbx_description
1 polymer ?
#
loop_
_entity_poly.entity_id
_entity_poly.type
_entity_poly.pdbx_seq_one_letter_code
_entity_poly.pdbx_strand_id
1 'polypeptide(L)'
;MHKDVQVQPIDISDDEGDVKPLNASNPIADIQHFFTDAPRENNKPRKFCNPCGGGKVLSAEHTTLRRHMKKHRGIYYKWAKDNNFDSMIPGDPAMRKKAAEDAKKKIQQTQMDNHFEKEDPTTKPERYSDEAFSAATTEWIVQTNQPIQASEHPSFKRMINLAAQATRGIAIPSRKQNRRNILRMFKQRMKKLKKRLNVRFDLPSH
;
A
#
# COMPACT_ATOMS: atom_id res chain seq x y z
N MET A 1 -29.32 3.94 43.28
CA MET A 1 -28.27 4.98 43.35
C MET A 1 -27.05 4.45 42.62
N HIS A 2 -26.96 4.78 41.33
CA HIS A 2 -25.84 4.35 40.48
C HIS A 2 -24.72 5.36 40.66
N LYS A 3 -23.53 4.90 41.06
CA LYS A 3 -22.35 5.76 41.23
C LYS A 3 -21.81 6.09 39.86
N ASP A 4 -21.88 7.36 39.48
CA ASP A 4 -21.17 7.90 38.33
C ASP A 4 -19.66 7.77 38.58
N VAL A 5 -19.01 6.92 37.79
CA VAL A 5 -17.56 6.81 37.76
C VAL A 5 -17.06 8.01 36.94
N GLN A 6 -16.53 9.01 37.62
CA GLN A 6 -15.81 10.11 36.97
C GLN A 6 -14.49 9.57 36.39
N VAL A 7 -14.47 9.35 35.08
CA VAL A 7 -13.23 9.14 34.33
C VAL A 7 -12.56 10.50 34.19
N GLN A 8 -11.44 10.69 34.89
CA GLN A 8 -10.60 11.87 34.67
C GLN A 8 -9.89 11.76 33.32
N PRO A 9 -9.75 12.85 32.56
CA PRO A 9 -8.95 12.86 31.35
C PRO A 9 -7.50 12.55 31.69
N ILE A 10 -6.94 11.54 31.05
CA ILE A 10 -5.51 11.27 31.11
C ILE A 10 -4.86 12.31 30.21
N ASP A 11 -4.22 13.32 30.80
CA ASP A 11 -3.32 14.22 30.11
C ASP A 11 -2.11 13.41 29.65
N ILE A 12 -2.13 12.97 28.39
CA ILE A 12 -0.94 12.43 27.70
C ILE A 12 -0.13 13.65 27.27
N SER A 13 0.65 14.18 28.19
CA SER A 13 1.73 15.12 27.90
C SER A 13 3.04 14.34 27.77
N ASP A 14 3.26 13.75 26.60
CA ASP A 14 4.59 13.28 26.18
C ASP A 14 5.04 14.16 25.00
N ASP A 15 5.28 15.44 25.30
CA ASP A 15 6.10 16.33 24.48
C ASP A 15 7.58 15.97 24.68
N GLU A 16 7.97 14.79 24.21
CA GLU A 16 9.37 14.46 24.00
C GLU A 16 9.84 15.22 22.76
N GLY A 17 10.17 16.49 22.97
CA GLY A 17 10.74 17.35 21.95
C GLY A 17 11.88 16.63 21.23
N ASP A 18 11.70 16.44 19.93
CA ASP A 18 12.58 15.74 19.00
C ASP A 18 14.03 16.27 19.14
N VAL A 19 14.85 15.64 20.01
CA VAL A 19 16.20 16.11 20.31
C VAL A 19 17.05 15.92 19.07
N LYS A 20 17.28 17.02 18.34
CA LYS A 20 18.04 17.01 17.10
C LYS A 20 19.40 16.35 17.33
N PRO A 21 19.81 15.43 16.43
CA PRO A 21 21.07 14.72 16.59
C PRO A 21 22.25 15.68 16.54
N LEU A 22 23.30 15.39 17.32
CA LEU A 22 24.50 16.22 17.45
C LEU A 22 25.21 16.46 16.10
N ASN A 23 25.03 15.55 15.14
CA ASN A 23 25.56 15.69 13.79
C ASN A 23 24.95 16.89 13.02
N ALA A 24 23.78 17.39 13.42
CA ALA A 24 23.12 18.52 12.78
C ALA A 24 23.82 19.84 13.14
N SER A 25 24.36 19.95 14.35
CA SER A 25 25.11 21.13 14.82
C SER A 25 26.61 20.98 14.63
N ASN A 26 27.17 19.78 14.83
CA ASN A 26 28.58 19.48 14.61
C ASN A 26 28.74 18.19 13.78
N PRO A 27 28.79 18.30 12.44
CA PRO A 27 28.88 17.14 11.55
C PRO A 27 30.17 16.34 11.67
N ILE A 28 31.19 16.81 12.40
CA ILE A 28 32.52 16.19 12.52
C ILE A 28 32.90 15.88 13.98
N ALA A 29 31.93 15.94 14.91
CA ALA A 29 32.15 15.65 16.33
C ALA A 29 32.79 14.26 16.56
N ASP A 30 32.40 13.28 15.75
CA ASP A 30 32.97 11.93 15.80
C ASP A 30 34.47 11.91 15.49
N ILE A 31 34.89 12.72 14.52
CA ILE A 31 36.29 12.81 14.12
C ILE A 31 37.12 13.51 15.20
N GLN A 32 36.60 14.59 15.78
CA GLN A 32 37.26 15.33 16.85
C GLN A 32 37.45 14.46 18.11
N HIS A 33 36.52 13.57 18.40
CA HIS A 33 36.61 12.67 19.55
C HIS A 33 37.62 11.53 19.34
N PHE A 34 37.57 10.86 18.18
CA PHE A 34 38.34 9.63 17.96
C PHE A 34 39.74 9.83 17.37
N PHE A 35 40.06 11.01 16.86
CA PHE A 35 41.31 11.26 16.14
C PHE A 35 42.07 12.48 16.66
N THR A 36 43.37 12.30 16.85
CA THR A 36 44.32 13.34 17.25
C THR A 36 45.28 13.67 16.11
N ASP A 37 45.92 14.85 16.16
CA ASP A 37 46.88 15.27 15.14
C ASP A 37 48.15 14.41 15.15
N ALA A 38 48.60 14.05 13.96
CA ALA A 38 49.86 13.32 13.74
C ALA A 38 50.86 14.19 12.97
N PRO A 39 52.17 13.87 13.03
CA PRO A 39 53.17 14.52 12.20
C PRO A 39 52.77 14.52 10.73
N ARG A 40 53.02 15.65 10.05
CA ARG A 40 52.72 15.78 8.63
C ARG A 40 53.63 14.84 7.84
N GLU A 41 53.05 14.14 6.87
CA GLU A 41 53.77 13.27 5.94
C GLU A 41 53.71 13.90 4.56
N ASN A 42 54.86 14.25 3.96
CA ASN A 42 54.93 14.94 2.67
C ASN A 42 54.07 16.22 2.63
N ASN A 43 54.15 17.05 3.68
CA ASN A 43 53.31 18.24 3.92
C ASN A 43 51.80 18.00 4.02
N LYS A 44 51.32 16.76 3.95
CA LYS A 44 49.89 16.43 4.09
C LYS A 44 49.51 16.23 5.55
N PRO A 45 48.36 16.75 6.00
CA PRO A 45 47.88 16.53 7.36
C PRO A 45 47.53 15.06 7.59
N ARG A 46 47.89 14.56 8.78
CA ARG A 46 47.66 13.19 9.19
C ARG A 46 47.03 13.16 10.57
N LYS A 47 46.35 12.06 10.88
CA LYS A 47 45.69 11.84 12.17
C LYS A 47 46.05 10.49 12.75
N PHE A 48 46.19 10.43 14.07
CA PHE A 48 46.26 9.20 14.84
C PHE A 48 44.87 8.76 15.27
N CYS A 49 44.63 7.45 15.26
CA CYS A 49 43.41 6.86 15.81
C CYS A 49 43.61 6.55 17.31
N ASN A 50 42.82 7.17 18.18
CA ASN A 50 42.92 6.98 19.63
C ASN A 50 42.60 5.52 20.03
N PRO A 51 41.54 4.87 19.49
CA PRO A 51 41.28 3.44 19.73
C PRO A 51 42.38 2.46 19.29
N CYS A 52 43.25 2.84 18.33
CA CYS A 52 44.39 2.03 17.89
C CYS A 52 45.63 2.22 18.78
N GLY A 53 45.56 3.05 19.82
CA GLY A 53 46.73 3.42 20.63
C GLY A 53 47.79 4.20 19.84
N GLY A 54 47.38 4.98 18.82
CA GLY A 54 48.31 5.78 18.02
C GLY A 54 49.16 5.00 17.00
N GLY A 55 49.05 3.67 16.93
CA GLY A 55 49.88 2.84 16.05
C GLY A 55 49.61 2.99 14.55
N LYS A 56 48.55 3.70 14.15
CA LYS A 56 48.21 3.90 12.73
C LYS A 56 48.00 5.37 12.40
N VAL A 57 48.83 5.87 11.47
CA VAL A 57 48.72 7.19 10.85
C VAL A 57 47.75 7.10 9.67
N LEU A 58 46.75 7.98 9.64
CA LEU A 58 45.74 8.03 8.59
C LEU A 58 45.72 9.41 7.92
N SER A 59 45.24 9.47 6.70
CA SER A 59 44.92 10.74 6.03
C SER A 59 43.85 11.49 6.83
N ALA A 60 43.96 12.81 6.95
CA ALA A 60 42.99 13.65 7.67
C ALA A 60 41.59 13.72 7.01
N GLU A 61 41.42 13.16 5.81
CA GLU A 61 40.15 13.10 5.09
C GLU A 61 39.06 12.37 5.89
N HIS A 62 37.93 13.04 6.13
CA HIS A 62 36.85 12.56 6.99
C HIS A 62 36.28 11.20 6.56
N THR A 63 36.16 10.96 5.26
CA THR A 63 35.69 9.68 4.70
C THR A 63 36.66 8.53 4.97
N THR A 64 37.96 8.82 5.00
CA THR A 64 39.02 7.85 5.30
C THR A 64 39.02 7.48 6.78
N LEU A 65 38.86 8.47 7.65
CA LEU A 65 38.78 8.28 9.11
C LEU A 65 37.52 7.49 9.49
N ARG A 66 36.35 7.83 8.94
CA ARG A 66 35.10 7.10 9.18
C ARG A 66 35.13 5.67 8.65
N ARG A 67 35.77 5.43 7.50
CA ARG A 67 35.99 4.06 6.99
C ARG A 67 36.88 3.25 7.94
N HIS A 68 37.90 3.87 8.52
CA HIS A 68 38.75 3.22 9.51
C HIS A 68 37.98 2.86 10.79
N MET A 69 37.09 3.73 11.27
CA MET A 69 36.26 3.48 12.46
C MET A 69 35.36 2.25 12.35
N LYS A 70 35.10 1.71 11.15
CA LYS A 70 34.43 0.42 10.98
C LYS A 70 35.11 -0.72 11.75
N LYS A 71 36.44 -0.67 11.94
CA LYS A 71 37.19 -1.64 12.76
C LYS A 71 36.91 -1.49 14.27
N HIS A 72 36.55 -0.29 14.70
CA HIS A 72 36.22 0.06 16.08
C HIS A 72 34.72 0.29 16.28
N ARG A 73 33.88 -0.40 15.49
CA ARG A 73 32.42 -0.20 15.45
C ARG A 73 31.76 -0.20 16.83
N GLY A 74 32.17 -1.11 17.72
CA GLY A 74 31.56 -1.22 19.05
C GLY A 74 31.78 0.01 19.93
N ILE A 75 32.98 0.59 19.89
CA ILE A 75 33.31 1.81 20.64
C ILE A 75 32.61 3.02 20.01
N TYR A 76 32.64 3.10 18.68
CA TYR A 76 31.98 4.17 17.94
C TYR A 76 30.47 4.21 18.21
N TYR A 77 29.78 3.06 18.16
CA TYR A 77 28.33 3.00 18.40
C TYR A 77 27.93 3.37 19.82
N LYS A 78 28.74 2.99 20.83
CA LYS A 78 28.49 3.39 22.22
C LYS A 78 28.57 4.91 22.35
N TRP A 79 29.68 5.50 21.88
CA TRP A 79 29.85 6.96 21.91
C TRP A 79 28.74 7.68 21.13
N ALA A 80 28.39 7.19 19.95
CA ALA A 80 27.36 7.77 19.11
C ALA A 80 25.99 7.77 19.82
N LYS A 81 25.64 6.68 20.52
CA LYS A 81 24.42 6.59 21.33
C LYS A 81 24.45 7.56 22.51
N ASP A 82 25.55 7.59 23.26
CA ASP A 82 25.66 8.40 24.48
C ASP A 82 25.67 9.92 24.20
N ASN A 83 26.07 10.32 22.98
CA ASN A 83 26.16 11.72 22.56
C ASN A 83 25.03 12.15 21.60
N ASN A 84 23.97 11.34 21.45
CA ASN A 84 22.88 11.56 20.49
C ASN A 84 23.39 11.89 19.07
N PHE A 85 24.41 11.17 18.61
CA PHE A 85 25.03 11.36 17.30
C PHE A 85 24.62 10.23 16.35
N ASP A 86 24.01 10.53 15.21
CA ASP A 86 23.74 9.47 14.24
C ASP A 86 25.05 8.92 13.67
N SER A 87 25.17 7.60 13.62
CA SER A 87 26.34 6.98 13.01
C SER A 87 26.56 7.43 11.56
N MET A 88 27.77 7.90 11.30
CA MET A 88 28.27 8.29 9.98
C MET A 88 29.24 7.25 9.39
N ILE A 89 29.32 6.05 9.99
CA ILE A 89 30.08 4.93 9.41
C ILE A 89 29.49 4.58 8.03
N PRO A 90 30.33 4.36 7.00
CA PRO A 90 29.85 3.96 5.68
C PRO A 90 28.98 2.70 5.74
N GLY A 91 27.72 2.84 5.30
CA GLY A 91 26.70 1.79 5.32
C GLY A 91 25.52 2.11 6.25
N ASP A 92 25.76 2.78 7.37
CA ASP A 92 24.73 3.04 8.38
C ASP A 92 23.67 4.04 7.93
N PRO A 93 24.00 5.14 7.22
CA PRO A 93 22.98 6.03 6.66
C PRO A 93 22.01 5.31 5.69
N ALA A 94 22.51 4.34 4.92
CA ALA A 94 21.67 3.56 4.02
C ALA A 94 20.78 2.57 4.78
N MET A 95 21.31 1.93 5.84
CA MET A 95 20.51 1.06 6.71
C MET A 95 19.40 1.84 7.42
N ARG A 96 19.68 3.05 7.93
CA ARG A 96 18.67 3.92 8.55
C ARG A 96 17.56 4.30 7.57
N LYS A 97 17.89 4.66 6.33
CA LYS A 97 16.88 4.96 5.30
C LYS A 97 15.98 3.76 5.03
N LYS A 98 16.55 2.56 4.86
CA LYS A 98 15.78 1.32 4.67
C LYS A 98 14.89 1.01 5.87
N ALA A 99 15.42 1.10 7.09
CA ALA A 99 14.65 0.88 8.31
C ALA A 99 13.48 1.87 8.45
N ALA A 100 13.70 3.14 8.09
CA ALA A 100 12.64 4.15 8.07
C ALA A 100 11.59 3.88 6.98
N GLU A 101 12.00 3.43 5.80
CA GLU A 101 11.08 3.01 4.73
C GLU A 101 10.26 1.78 5.13
N ASP A 102 10.90 0.77 5.75
CA ASP A 102 10.22 -0.43 6.23
C ASP A 102 9.27 -0.13 7.39
N ALA A 103 9.64 0.76 8.30
CA ALA A 103 8.74 1.25 9.35
C ALA A 103 7.52 1.96 8.76
N LYS A 104 7.72 2.83 7.76
CA LYS A 104 6.63 3.51 7.04
C LYS A 104 5.71 2.51 6.33
N LYS A 105 6.27 1.49 5.67
CA LYS A 105 5.49 0.42 5.02
C LYS A 105 4.68 -0.40 6.02
N LYS A 106 5.26 -0.75 7.18
CA LYS A 106 4.55 -1.48 8.24
C LYS A 106 3.35 -0.69 8.76
N ILE A 107 3.52 0.60 9.04
CA ILE A 107 2.43 1.48 9.49
C ILE A 107 1.32 1.55 8.43
N GLN A 108 1.67 1.72 7.14
CA GLN A 108 0.69 1.71 6.05
C GLN A 108 -0.08 0.39 5.93
N GLN A 109 0.57 -0.76 6.16
CA GLN A 109 -0.10 -2.06 6.12
C GLN A 109 -1.04 -2.29 7.30
N THR A 110 -0.64 -1.89 8.51
CA THR A 110 -1.49 -2.07 9.71
C THR A 110 -2.77 -1.24 9.72
N GLN A 111 -2.85 -0.18 8.91
CA GLN A 111 -4.06 0.65 8.85
C GLN A 111 -5.22 0.00 8.07
N MET A 112 -4.99 -1.11 7.36
CA MET A 112 -6.03 -1.78 6.59
C MET A 112 -6.53 -3.09 7.21
N ASP A 113 -5.71 -3.79 8.01
CA ASP A 113 -6.00 -5.18 8.38
C ASP A 113 -7.07 -5.34 9.49
N ASN A 114 -7.28 -4.32 10.32
CA ASN A 114 -8.22 -4.40 11.45
C ASN A 114 -9.70 -4.22 11.08
N HIS A 115 -10.01 -3.90 9.82
CA HIS A 115 -11.40 -3.70 9.36
C HIS A 115 -11.92 -4.82 8.45
N PHE A 116 -11.07 -5.78 8.05
CA PHE A 116 -11.50 -6.92 7.27
C PHE A 116 -11.77 -8.10 8.19
N GLU A 117 -13.04 -8.44 8.38
CA GLU A 117 -13.40 -9.75 8.92
C GLU A 117 -12.80 -10.84 8.02
N LYS A 118 -12.14 -11.83 8.63
CA LYS A 118 -11.62 -13.00 7.91
C LYS A 118 -12.80 -13.73 7.28
N GLU A 119 -12.96 -13.61 5.97
CA GLU A 119 -13.96 -14.38 5.22
C GLU A 119 -13.74 -15.88 5.46
N ASP A 120 -14.82 -16.60 5.79
CA ASP A 120 -14.80 -18.05 5.95
C ASP A 120 -14.40 -18.68 4.60
N PRO A 121 -13.28 -19.42 4.53
CA PRO A 121 -12.79 -20.03 3.29
C PRO A 121 -13.80 -21.01 2.67
N THR A 122 -14.77 -21.50 3.44
CA THR A 122 -15.82 -22.43 2.99
C THR A 122 -16.83 -21.78 2.05
N THR A 123 -16.94 -20.44 2.04
CA THR A 123 -17.92 -19.71 1.22
C THR A 123 -17.37 -19.17 -0.10
N LYS A 124 -16.09 -19.43 -0.40
CA LYS A 124 -15.48 -18.90 -1.61
C LYS A 124 -16.01 -19.63 -2.84
N PRO A 125 -16.66 -18.93 -3.79
CA PRO A 125 -17.07 -19.56 -5.04
C PRO A 125 -15.84 -20.12 -5.75
N GLU A 126 -16.03 -21.24 -6.43
CA GLU A 126 -14.99 -21.87 -7.24
C GLU A 126 -14.35 -20.83 -8.17
N ARG A 127 -13.01 -20.83 -8.25
CA ARG A 127 -12.31 -19.90 -9.12
C ARG A 127 -12.67 -20.20 -10.57
N TYR A 128 -12.83 -19.15 -11.36
CA TYR A 128 -13.05 -19.29 -12.80
C TYR A 128 -11.94 -20.12 -13.45
N SER A 129 -12.33 -21.14 -14.21
CA SER A 129 -11.51 -21.83 -15.20
C SER A 129 -12.34 -22.06 -16.46
N ASP A 130 -11.70 -22.07 -17.64
CA ASP A 130 -12.41 -22.25 -18.91
C ASP A 130 -13.11 -23.61 -18.98
N GLU A 131 -12.50 -24.65 -18.39
CA GLU A 131 -13.07 -25.99 -18.30
C GLU A 131 -14.32 -26.01 -17.40
N ALA A 132 -14.25 -25.43 -16.20
CA ALA A 132 -15.39 -25.37 -15.28
C ALA A 132 -16.53 -24.53 -15.88
N PHE A 133 -16.21 -23.43 -16.56
CA PHE A 133 -17.20 -22.59 -17.23
C PHE A 133 -17.89 -23.32 -18.40
N SER A 134 -17.11 -24.06 -19.20
CA SER A 134 -17.63 -24.87 -20.31
C SER A 134 -18.54 -26.00 -19.80
N ALA A 135 -18.14 -26.69 -18.73
CA ALA A 135 -18.94 -27.72 -18.08
C ALA A 135 -20.26 -27.16 -17.53
N ALA A 136 -20.21 -26.06 -16.76
CA ALA A 136 -21.38 -25.40 -16.21
C ALA A 136 -22.34 -24.88 -17.31
N THR A 137 -21.79 -24.36 -18.41
CA THR A 137 -22.59 -23.92 -19.56
C THR A 137 -23.30 -25.09 -20.22
N THR A 138 -22.61 -26.21 -20.41
CA THR A 138 -23.17 -27.43 -21.00
C THR A 138 -24.29 -28.00 -20.13
N GLU A 139 -24.04 -28.10 -18.82
CA GLU A 139 -25.03 -28.56 -17.85
C GLU A 139 -26.27 -27.66 -17.84
N TRP A 140 -26.10 -26.34 -17.83
CA TRP A 140 -27.19 -25.39 -17.89
C TRP A 140 -28.06 -25.57 -19.15
N ILE A 141 -27.43 -25.75 -20.32
CA ILE A 141 -28.15 -25.96 -21.59
C ILE A 141 -29.00 -27.24 -21.53
N VAL A 142 -28.43 -28.35 -21.03
CA VAL A 142 -29.13 -29.64 -20.92
C VAL A 142 -30.28 -29.56 -19.92
N GLN A 143 -30.02 -29.05 -18.71
CA GLN A 143 -31.02 -28.98 -17.64
C GLN A 143 -32.22 -28.09 -17.99
N THR A 144 -31.97 -27.00 -18.72
CA THR A 144 -33.02 -26.02 -19.06
C THR A 144 -33.56 -26.18 -20.48
N ASN A 145 -33.14 -27.25 -21.18
CA ASN A 145 -33.52 -27.58 -22.56
C ASN A 145 -33.40 -26.37 -23.50
N GLN A 146 -32.27 -25.65 -23.42
CA GLN A 146 -31.99 -24.51 -24.30
C GLN A 146 -31.40 -25.00 -25.62
N PRO A 147 -31.59 -24.27 -26.72
CA PRO A 147 -30.85 -24.55 -27.94
C PRO A 147 -29.35 -24.33 -27.72
N ILE A 148 -28.51 -25.14 -28.36
CA ILE A 148 -27.03 -25.02 -28.25
C ILE A 148 -26.56 -23.60 -28.61
N GLN A 149 -27.21 -22.98 -29.59
CA GLN A 149 -26.95 -21.61 -30.04
C GLN A 149 -27.22 -20.53 -28.98
N ALA A 150 -27.89 -20.85 -27.87
CA ALA A 150 -28.18 -19.88 -26.81
C ALA A 150 -26.91 -19.29 -26.18
N SER A 151 -25.85 -20.09 -26.03
CA SER A 151 -24.56 -19.63 -25.49
C SER A 151 -23.78 -18.74 -26.46
N GLU A 152 -24.01 -18.90 -27.77
CA GLU A 152 -23.37 -18.09 -28.81
C GLU A 152 -24.00 -16.70 -28.93
N HIS A 153 -25.26 -16.55 -28.50
CA HIS A 153 -26.03 -15.33 -28.68
C HIS A 153 -25.35 -14.13 -27.99
N PRO A 154 -25.17 -12.98 -28.68
CA PRO A 154 -24.44 -11.83 -28.14
C PRO A 154 -25.02 -11.29 -26.82
N SER A 155 -26.33 -11.42 -26.61
CA SER A 155 -26.94 -10.98 -25.34
C SER A 155 -26.57 -11.88 -24.16
N PHE A 156 -26.32 -13.18 -24.37
CA PHE A 156 -25.83 -14.09 -23.35
C PHE A 156 -24.40 -13.69 -22.94
N LYS A 157 -23.50 -13.54 -23.92
CA LYS A 157 -22.12 -13.07 -23.68
C LYS A 157 -22.07 -11.74 -22.93
N ARG A 158 -22.94 -10.79 -23.32
CA ARG A 158 -23.07 -9.49 -22.64
C ARG A 158 -23.50 -9.64 -21.18
N MET A 159 -24.43 -10.55 -20.88
CA MET A 159 -24.89 -10.83 -19.52
C MET A 159 -23.75 -11.38 -18.65
N ILE A 160 -22.96 -12.33 -19.18
CA ILE A 160 -21.79 -12.89 -18.49
C ILE A 160 -20.72 -11.83 -18.23
N ASN A 161 -20.41 -10.97 -19.20
CA ASN A 161 -19.44 -9.90 -19.01
C ASN A 161 -19.89 -8.89 -17.93
N LEU A 162 -21.17 -8.55 -17.88
CA LEU A 162 -21.73 -7.70 -16.82
C LEU A 162 -21.66 -8.38 -15.45
N ALA A 163 -21.94 -9.69 -15.41
CA ALA A 163 -21.83 -10.50 -14.20
C ALA A 163 -20.37 -10.55 -13.69
N ALA A 164 -19.40 -10.77 -14.56
CA ALA A 164 -17.98 -10.83 -14.20
C ALA A 164 -17.42 -9.51 -13.66
N GLN A 165 -18.01 -8.37 -14.05
CA GLN A 165 -17.65 -7.04 -13.54
C GLN A 165 -18.32 -6.67 -12.22
N ALA A 166 -19.25 -7.50 -11.73
CA ALA A 166 -19.95 -7.21 -10.49
C ALA A 166 -18.98 -7.33 -9.31
N THR A 167 -18.73 -6.22 -8.62
CA THR A 167 -17.91 -6.17 -7.41
C THR A 167 -18.61 -6.78 -6.19
N ARG A 168 -19.92 -6.99 -6.30
CA ARG A 168 -20.77 -7.64 -5.30
C ARG A 168 -21.48 -8.82 -5.95
N GLY A 169 -21.97 -9.76 -5.15
CA GLY A 169 -22.78 -10.87 -5.65
C GLY A 169 -23.94 -10.41 -6.56
N ILE A 170 -24.32 -11.26 -7.51
CA ILE A 170 -25.33 -10.92 -8.53
C ILE A 170 -26.70 -11.39 -8.05
N ALA A 171 -27.65 -10.46 -7.91
CA ALA A 171 -29.05 -10.77 -7.62
C ALA A 171 -29.81 -11.09 -8.92
N ILE A 172 -30.09 -12.37 -9.17
CA ILE A 172 -30.88 -12.79 -10.33
C ILE A 172 -32.35 -12.38 -10.14
N PRO A 173 -32.95 -11.61 -11.06
CA PRO A 173 -34.34 -11.17 -10.93
C PRO A 173 -35.31 -12.36 -11.00
N SER A 174 -36.32 -12.35 -10.13
CA SER A 174 -37.39 -13.35 -10.11
C SER A 174 -38.21 -13.36 -11.41
N ARG A 175 -38.91 -14.47 -11.70
CA ARG A 175 -39.84 -14.58 -12.85
C ARG A 175 -40.85 -13.43 -12.91
N LYS A 176 -41.41 -13.01 -11.77
CA LYS A 176 -42.37 -11.89 -11.67
C LYS A 176 -41.71 -10.55 -11.99
N GLN A 177 -40.46 -10.33 -11.59
CA GLN A 177 -39.70 -9.13 -11.94
C GLN A 177 -39.34 -9.13 -13.43
N ASN A 178 -38.86 -10.25 -13.98
CA ASN A 178 -38.55 -10.38 -15.40
C ASN A 178 -39.78 -10.12 -16.28
N ARG A 179 -40.93 -10.72 -15.98
CA ARG A 179 -42.19 -10.46 -16.71
C ARG A 179 -42.56 -8.98 -16.69
N ARG A 180 -42.47 -8.32 -15.53
CA ARG A 180 -42.73 -6.87 -15.41
C ARG A 180 -41.75 -6.05 -16.22
N ASN A 181 -40.47 -6.40 -16.20
CA ASN A 181 -39.43 -5.71 -16.97
C ASN A 181 -39.65 -5.82 -18.49
N ILE A 182 -39.98 -7.02 -18.98
CA ILE A 182 -40.29 -7.24 -20.40
C ILE A 182 -41.49 -6.40 -20.82
N LEU A 183 -42.60 -6.46 -20.08
CA LEU A 183 -43.80 -5.68 -20.39
C LEU A 183 -43.53 -4.17 -20.35
N ARG A 184 -42.72 -3.70 -19.40
CA ARG A 184 -42.30 -2.30 -19.30
C ARG A 184 -41.49 -1.88 -20.52
N MET A 185 -40.49 -2.66 -20.92
CA MET A 185 -39.67 -2.38 -22.11
C MET A 185 -40.53 -2.35 -23.37
N PHE A 186 -41.47 -3.30 -23.52
CA PHE A 186 -42.40 -3.33 -24.64
C PHE A 186 -43.26 -2.07 -24.70
N LYS A 187 -43.90 -1.69 -23.59
CA LYS A 187 -44.71 -0.45 -23.50
C LYS A 187 -43.90 0.80 -23.85
N GLN A 188 -42.65 0.89 -23.40
CA GLN A 188 -41.77 2.01 -23.73
C GLN A 188 -41.45 2.06 -25.23
N ARG A 189 -41.14 0.91 -25.85
CA ARG A 189 -40.92 0.82 -27.30
C ARG A 189 -42.17 1.24 -28.07
N MET A 190 -43.35 0.76 -27.68
CA MET A 190 -44.62 1.13 -28.31
C MET A 190 -44.94 2.63 -28.15
N LYS A 191 -44.67 3.22 -26.99
CA LYS A 191 -44.82 4.67 -26.78
C LYS A 191 -43.90 5.49 -27.69
N LYS A 192 -42.64 5.07 -27.82
CA LYS A 192 -41.67 5.70 -28.74
C LYS A 192 -42.11 5.55 -30.19
N LEU A 193 -42.59 4.38 -30.59
CA LEU A 193 -43.10 4.13 -31.93
C LEU A 193 -44.33 5.01 -32.24
N LYS A 194 -45.32 5.06 -31.34
CA LYS A 194 -46.50 5.93 -31.48
C LYS A 194 -46.10 7.39 -31.65
N LYS A 195 -45.13 7.89 -30.86
CA LYS A 195 -44.62 9.26 -31.02
C LYS A 195 -44.03 9.51 -32.40
N ARG A 196 -43.27 8.56 -32.97
CA ARG A 196 -42.66 8.69 -34.30
C ARG A 196 -43.70 8.63 -35.42
N LEU A 197 -44.77 7.85 -35.25
CA LEU A 197 -45.82 7.68 -36.25
C LEU A 197 -46.85 8.81 -36.23
N ASN A 198 -47.12 9.42 -35.06
CA ASN A 198 -48.08 10.53 -34.92
C ASN A 198 -47.52 11.91 -35.35
N VAL A 199 -46.42 11.97 -36.10
CA VAL A 199 -45.79 13.24 -36.55
C VAL A 199 -46.45 13.82 -37.82
N ARG A 200 -47.54 13.22 -38.35
CA ARG A 200 -48.26 13.77 -39.52
C ARG A 200 -49.77 13.72 -39.33
N PHE A 201 -50.37 14.85 -38.93
CA PHE A 201 -51.73 15.28 -39.32
C PHE A 201 -51.95 16.80 -39.30
N ASP A 202 -50.92 17.62 -39.07
CA ASP A 202 -51.05 19.07 -39.24
C ASP A 202 -50.61 19.46 -40.67
N LEU A 203 -51.52 19.29 -41.63
CA LEU A 203 -51.42 19.96 -42.92
C LEU A 203 -51.85 21.42 -42.73
N PRO A 204 -51.06 22.42 -43.18
CA PRO A 204 -51.53 23.80 -43.19
C PRO A 204 -52.70 23.90 -44.17
N SER A 205 -53.86 24.30 -43.66
CA SER A 205 -54.99 24.76 -44.47
C SER A 205 -54.56 26.02 -45.21
N HIS A 206 -54.33 25.91 -46.51
CA HIS A 206 -54.29 27.03 -47.44
C HIS A 206 -55.71 27.42 -47.86
#